data_AF-A0A0F9C5G4-F1
#
_entry.id   AF-A0A0F9C5G4-F1
#
_cell.length_a   1.000
_cell.length_b   1.000
_cell.length_c   1.000
_cell.angle_alpha   90.00
_cell.angle_beta   90.00
_cell.angle_gamma   90.00
#
_symmetry.space_group_name_H-M   'P 1'
#
loop_
_entity.id
_entity.type
_entity.pdbx_description
1 polymer ?
#
loop_
_entity_poly.entity_id
_entity_poly.type
_entity_poly.pdbx_seq_one_letter_code
_entity_poly.pdbx_strand_id
1 'polypeptide(L)'
;MTNKKVMSATVKTYWYSFMVDTWLSFEACVVSNSWNEQTITWSNAPAHGEIIATELITDGDNFDFNVSGYIPDSGEFSICIYEEPPYGDYGLQGDSKEGWLSPEMPILVIVYEQTIEDILPFIIGGVVVGIIGVGAVVGGVMYTKRKKKRQKPILKPNQNPYRTRQKSLYCQECGTEILGEGIFCSKCGSKIK
;
A
#
# COMPACT_ATOMS: atom_id res chain seq x y z
N MET A 1 -20.84 7.56 -20.50
CA MET A 1 -20.54 6.79 -19.28
C MET A 1 -20.74 5.33 -19.63
N THR A 2 -19.72 4.50 -19.47
CA THR A 2 -19.83 3.06 -19.71
C THR A 2 -20.77 2.51 -18.64
N ASN A 3 -21.89 1.89 -19.02
CA ASN A 3 -22.80 1.25 -18.07
C ASN A 3 -22.05 0.11 -17.39
N LYS A 4 -21.53 0.38 -16.19
CA LYS A 4 -20.85 -0.62 -15.38
C LYS A 4 -21.91 -1.55 -14.81
N LYS A 5 -21.81 -2.83 -15.14
CA LYS A 5 -22.74 -3.85 -14.64
C LYS A 5 -22.57 -3.98 -13.13
N VAL A 6 -23.67 -3.90 -12.40
CA VAL A 6 -23.69 -4.18 -10.95
C VAL A 6 -23.42 -5.68 -10.75
N MET A 7 -22.41 -6.01 -9.94
CA MET A 7 -22.14 -7.37 -9.48
C MET A 7 -22.92 -7.70 -8.21
N SER A 8 -22.92 -6.76 -7.25
CA SER A 8 -23.71 -6.89 -6.03
C SER A 8 -24.03 -5.51 -5.47
N ALA A 9 -25.18 -5.39 -4.82
CA ALA A 9 -25.53 -4.24 -4.01
C ALA A 9 -26.17 -4.70 -2.70
N THR A 10 -25.74 -4.09 -1.59
CA THR A 10 -26.21 -4.40 -0.24
C THR A 10 -26.47 -3.10 0.51
N VAL A 11 -27.64 -3.00 1.11
CA VAL A 11 -27.94 -1.96 2.10
C VAL A 11 -27.55 -2.51 3.46
N LYS A 12 -26.79 -1.70 4.20
CA LYS A 12 -26.38 -2.00 5.56
C LYS A 12 -27.03 -1.02 6.51
N THR A 13 -27.68 -1.52 7.56
CA THR A 13 -28.38 -0.69 8.54
C THR A 13 -28.16 -1.21 9.96
N TYR A 14 -28.18 -0.29 10.92
CA TYR A 14 -28.07 -0.59 12.34
C TYR A 14 -29.30 -0.06 13.07
N TRP A 15 -29.83 -0.86 13.99
CA TRP A 15 -31.08 -0.58 14.70
C TRP A 15 -30.88 -0.68 16.20
N TYR A 16 -31.40 0.30 16.93
CA TYR A 16 -31.22 0.40 18.39
C TYR A 16 -32.48 0.88 19.10
N SER A 17 -32.60 0.51 20.37
CA SER A 17 -33.61 1.04 21.29
C SER A 17 -33.21 0.78 22.74
N PHE A 18 -33.26 1.81 23.57
CA PHE A 18 -32.99 1.67 25.01
C PHE A 18 -34.09 0.91 25.78
N MET A 19 -35.15 0.47 25.11
CA MET A 19 -36.36 -0.08 25.73
C MET A 19 -36.82 -1.42 25.14
N VAL A 20 -36.25 -1.88 24.02
CA VAL A 20 -36.64 -3.14 23.36
C VAL A 20 -35.73 -4.27 23.84
N ASP A 21 -36.31 -5.31 24.41
CA ASP A 21 -35.64 -6.57 24.79
C ASP A 21 -36.26 -7.80 24.11
N THR A 22 -37.14 -7.57 23.13
CA THR A 22 -37.85 -8.60 22.37
C THR A 22 -37.47 -8.55 20.90
N TRP A 23 -37.61 -9.69 20.22
CA TRP A 23 -37.35 -9.79 18.79
C TRP A 23 -38.55 -9.25 18.00
N LEU A 24 -38.29 -8.28 17.13
CA LEU A 24 -39.29 -7.65 16.26
C LEU A 24 -39.06 -8.10 14.82
N SER A 25 -40.14 -8.30 14.08
CA SER A 25 -40.09 -8.67 12.66
C SER A 25 -39.96 -7.42 11.82
N PHE A 26 -38.89 -7.29 11.07
CA PHE A 26 -38.64 -6.19 10.16
C PHE A 26 -38.67 -6.66 8.71
N GLU A 27 -39.29 -5.85 7.86
CA GLU A 27 -39.32 -6.07 6.41
C GLU A 27 -38.74 -4.87 5.68
N ALA A 28 -37.98 -5.17 4.62
CA ALA A 28 -37.55 -4.19 3.65
C ALA A 28 -38.33 -4.41 2.34
N CYS A 29 -38.83 -3.34 1.74
CA CYS A 29 -39.58 -3.41 0.48
C CYS A 29 -39.09 -2.38 -0.55
N VAL A 30 -39.43 -2.58 -1.82
CA VAL A 30 -39.29 -1.53 -2.84
C VAL A 30 -40.47 -0.56 -2.75
N VAL A 31 -40.23 0.73 -3.04
CA VAL A 31 -41.30 1.72 -3.18
C VAL A 31 -41.11 2.59 -4.42
N SER A 32 -42.20 3.22 -4.87
CA SER A 32 -42.16 4.17 -5.98
C SER A 32 -41.20 5.33 -5.69
N ASN A 33 -40.52 5.89 -6.70
CA ASN A 33 -39.70 7.12 -6.56
C ASN A 33 -40.53 8.42 -6.62
N SER A 34 -41.85 8.36 -6.64
CA SER A 34 -42.71 9.55 -6.81
C SER A 34 -43.01 10.33 -5.53
N TRP A 35 -42.40 9.95 -4.40
CA TRP A 35 -42.57 10.64 -3.12
C TRP A 35 -41.58 11.79 -2.97
N ASN A 36 -41.89 12.70 -2.06
CA ASN A 36 -41.00 13.79 -1.69
C ASN A 36 -40.74 13.73 -0.19
N GLU A 37 -39.46 13.55 0.16
CA GLU A 37 -38.95 13.41 1.52
C GLU A 37 -39.36 14.57 2.44
N GLN A 38 -39.46 15.79 1.91
CA GLN A 38 -39.85 16.96 2.70
C GLN A 38 -41.34 17.02 3.02
N THR A 39 -42.16 16.18 2.39
CA THR A 39 -43.62 16.24 2.50
C THR A 39 -44.24 14.93 2.98
N ILE A 40 -43.43 13.93 3.28
CA ILE A 40 -43.92 12.62 3.71
C ILE A 40 -44.63 12.70 5.06
N THR A 41 -45.77 12.06 5.16
CA THR A 41 -46.63 11.93 6.32
C THR A 41 -47.20 10.51 6.33
N TRP A 42 -47.84 10.12 7.43
CA TRP A 42 -48.56 8.84 7.49
C TRP A 42 -49.61 8.67 6.38
N SER A 43 -50.27 9.76 5.96
CA SER A 43 -51.36 9.68 4.98
C SER A 43 -50.92 9.68 3.53
N ASN A 44 -49.69 10.11 3.24
CA ASN A 44 -49.14 10.15 1.87
C ASN A 44 -47.85 9.32 1.72
N ALA A 45 -47.55 8.47 2.71
CA ALA A 45 -46.43 7.53 2.64
C ALA A 45 -46.56 6.64 1.38
N PRO A 46 -45.44 6.31 0.70
CA PRO A 46 -45.45 5.39 -0.42
C PRO A 46 -46.08 4.05 -0.03
N ALA A 47 -46.86 3.47 -0.94
CA ALA A 47 -47.35 2.11 -0.76
C ALA A 47 -46.19 1.12 -0.75
N HIS A 48 -46.25 0.14 0.15
CA HIS A 48 -45.27 -0.93 0.21
C HIS A 48 -45.36 -1.79 -1.05
N GLY A 49 -44.23 -1.99 -1.72
CA GLY A 49 -44.13 -2.81 -2.93
C GLY A 49 -43.72 -4.25 -2.62
N GLU A 50 -42.90 -4.81 -3.50
CA GLU A 50 -42.33 -6.14 -3.31
C GLU A 50 -41.39 -6.17 -2.09
N ILE A 51 -41.55 -7.21 -1.26
CA ILE A 51 -40.69 -7.47 -0.11
C ILE A 51 -39.35 -8.01 -0.60
N ILE A 52 -38.27 -7.35 -0.19
CA ILE A 52 -36.88 -7.67 -0.52
C ILE A 52 -36.28 -8.62 0.51
N ALA A 53 -36.54 -8.35 1.79
CA ALA A 53 -35.99 -9.11 2.92
C ALA A 53 -36.91 -9.01 4.13
N THR A 54 -36.86 -10.05 4.96
CA THR A 54 -37.53 -10.14 6.26
C THR A 54 -36.54 -10.69 7.27
N GLU A 55 -36.43 -10.08 8.43
CA GLU A 55 -35.53 -10.52 9.50
C GLU A 55 -36.13 -10.25 10.88
N LEU A 56 -35.76 -11.07 11.87
CA LEU A 56 -36.04 -10.80 13.27
C LEU A 56 -34.82 -10.10 13.86
N ILE A 57 -34.99 -8.89 14.39
CA ILE A 57 -33.91 -8.10 14.99
C ILE A 57 -34.32 -7.58 16.38
N THR A 58 -33.33 -7.30 17.24
CA THR A 58 -33.50 -6.66 18.55
C THR A 58 -32.57 -5.45 18.71
N ASP A 59 -32.49 -4.87 19.91
CA ASP A 59 -31.59 -3.76 20.21
C ASP A 59 -30.12 -4.10 19.90
N GLY A 60 -29.47 -3.23 19.11
CA GLY A 60 -28.06 -3.34 18.75
C GLY A 60 -27.77 -4.28 17.58
N ASP A 61 -28.81 -4.73 16.86
CA ASP A 61 -28.66 -5.59 15.70
C ASP A 61 -28.54 -4.79 14.38
N ASN A 62 -28.06 -5.50 13.35
CA ASN A 62 -28.03 -5.00 11.98
C ASN A 62 -29.15 -5.64 11.17
N PHE A 63 -29.71 -4.90 10.21
CA PHE A 63 -30.61 -5.44 9.19
C PHE A 63 -30.01 -5.16 7.81
N ASP A 64 -29.23 -6.12 7.33
CA ASP A 64 -28.48 -6.03 6.08
C ASP A 64 -29.20 -6.84 4.98
N PHE A 65 -29.51 -6.21 3.84
CA PHE A 65 -30.25 -6.88 2.78
C PHE A 65 -29.71 -6.60 1.38
N ASN A 66 -29.86 -7.61 0.51
CA ASN A 66 -29.38 -7.58 -0.87
C ASN A 66 -30.35 -6.83 -1.77
N VAL A 67 -29.86 -5.80 -2.47
CA VAL A 67 -30.65 -4.99 -3.41
C VAL A 67 -30.11 -5.06 -4.84
N SER A 68 -29.26 -6.04 -5.14
CA SER A 68 -28.54 -6.15 -6.42
C SER A 68 -29.47 -6.16 -7.64
N GLY A 69 -30.61 -6.85 -7.53
CA GLY A 69 -31.60 -6.94 -8.60
C GLY A 69 -32.48 -5.70 -8.77
N TYR A 70 -32.40 -4.75 -7.84
CA TYR A 70 -33.27 -3.58 -7.79
C TYR A 70 -32.56 -2.27 -8.14
N ILE A 71 -31.23 -2.29 -8.33
CA ILE A 71 -30.48 -1.10 -8.76
C ILE A 71 -30.80 -0.80 -10.23
N PRO A 72 -31.50 0.31 -10.53
CA PRO A 72 -31.87 0.63 -11.90
C PRO A 72 -30.77 1.43 -12.60
N ASP A 73 -30.73 1.34 -13.93
CA ASP A 73 -29.86 2.18 -14.77
C ASP A 73 -30.18 3.69 -14.65
N SER A 74 -31.37 4.05 -14.14
CA SER A 74 -31.80 5.44 -13.92
C SER A 74 -31.03 6.15 -12.80
N GLY A 75 -30.40 5.40 -11.89
CA GLY A 75 -29.63 5.96 -10.77
C GLY A 75 -30.44 6.33 -9.52
N GLU A 76 -31.77 6.17 -9.54
CA GLU A 76 -32.63 6.42 -8.38
C GLU A 76 -33.41 5.17 -7.97
N PHE A 77 -33.32 4.81 -6.70
CA PHE A 77 -33.95 3.64 -6.11
C PHE A 77 -34.47 4.00 -4.71
N SER A 78 -35.73 3.70 -4.44
CA SER A 78 -36.37 3.93 -3.14
C SER A 78 -36.78 2.61 -2.49
N ILE A 79 -36.61 2.55 -1.18
CA ILE A 79 -36.99 1.41 -0.34
C ILE A 79 -37.83 1.86 0.84
N CYS A 80 -38.63 0.94 1.38
CA CYS A 80 -39.20 1.07 2.70
C CYS A 80 -38.54 0.08 3.66
N ILE A 81 -38.52 0.42 4.94
CA ILE A 81 -38.19 -0.50 6.03
C ILE A 81 -39.25 -0.28 7.11
N TYR A 82 -39.90 -1.34 7.55
CA TYR A 82 -40.96 -1.27 8.56
C TYR A 82 -41.00 -2.51 9.43
N GLU A 83 -41.56 -2.34 10.61
CA GLU A 83 -41.88 -3.43 11.53
C GLU A 83 -43.22 -4.07 11.13
N GLU A 84 -43.30 -5.40 11.16
CA GLU A 84 -44.51 -6.17 10.90
C GLU A 84 -45.28 -6.50 12.19
N PRO A 85 -46.62 -6.59 12.15
CA PRO A 85 -47.41 -7.03 13.29
C PRO A 85 -47.03 -8.45 13.77
N PRO A 86 -47.10 -8.72 15.08
CA PRO A 86 -47.51 -7.81 16.15
C PRO A 86 -46.41 -6.79 16.47
N TYR A 87 -46.81 -5.51 16.52
CA TYR A 87 -45.90 -4.43 16.89
C TYR A 87 -45.46 -4.57 18.35
N GLY A 88 -44.19 -4.29 18.62
CA GLY A 88 -43.65 -4.12 19.96
C GLY A 88 -44.23 -2.87 20.64
N ASP A 89 -44.24 -2.88 21.98
CA ASP A 89 -44.62 -1.70 22.77
C ASP A 89 -43.67 -0.51 22.53
N TYR A 90 -42.43 -0.82 22.12
CA TYR A 90 -41.40 0.14 21.73
C TYR A 90 -40.83 -0.27 20.36
N GLY A 91 -40.63 0.71 19.49
CA GLY A 91 -39.99 0.48 18.19
C GLY A 91 -38.46 0.57 18.27
N LEU A 92 -37.80 -0.04 17.28
CA LEU A 92 -36.39 0.20 17.00
C LEU A 92 -36.22 1.51 16.20
N GLN A 93 -35.09 2.16 16.42
CA GLN A 93 -34.69 3.39 15.74
C GLN A 93 -33.46 3.12 14.89
N GLY A 94 -33.39 3.77 13.72
CA GLY A 94 -32.20 3.83 12.89
C GLY A 94 -31.83 5.28 12.64
N ASP A 95 -30.54 5.57 12.56
CA ASP A 95 -30.08 6.92 12.24
C ASP A 95 -30.12 7.16 10.73
N SER A 96 -30.45 8.37 10.28
CA SER A 96 -30.19 8.75 8.89
C SER A 96 -28.76 9.26 8.74
N LYS A 97 -28.26 9.33 7.50
CA LYS A 97 -26.94 9.92 7.17
C LYS A 97 -26.80 11.38 7.63
N GLU A 98 -27.91 12.06 7.89
CA GLU A 98 -27.95 13.47 8.27
C GLU A 98 -27.81 13.69 9.80
N GLY A 99 -27.77 12.60 10.57
CA GLY A 99 -27.53 12.63 12.01
C GLY A 99 -26.12 13.12 12.34
N TRP A 100 -26.03 14.09 13.26
CA TRP A 100 -24.77 14.77 13.62
C TRP A 100 -23.75 13.89 14.37
N LEU A 101 -24.14 12.69 14.82
CA LEU A 101 -23.37 11.89 15.77
C LEU A 101 -23.65 10.38 15.64
N SER A 102 -23.41 9.74 14.49
CA SER A 102 -23.37 8.27 14.50
C SER A 102 -22.49 7.65 13.41
N PRO A 103 -21.52 6.78 13.77
CA PRO A 103 -20.81 5.94 12.80
C PRO A 103 -21.71 4.85 12.17
N GLU A 104 -22.96 4.71 12.63
CA GLU A 104 -23.88 3.61 12.32
C GLU A 104 -24.99 4.01 11.34
N MET A 105 -24.75 5.04 10.51
CA MET A 105 -25.66 5.45 9.45
C MET A 105 -25.87 4.35 8.39
N PRO A 106 -27.02 4.31 7.71
CA PRO A 106 -27.27 3.36 6.64
C PRO A 106 -26.35 3.62 5.45
N ILE A 107 -25.77 2.55 4.91
CA ILE A 107 -24.83 2.61 3.79
C ILE A 107 -25.28 1.67 2.68
N LEU A 108 -25.34 2.19 1.45
CA LEU A 108 -25.46 1.38 0.24
C LEU A 108 -24.07 1.04 -0.30
N VAL A 109 -23.73 -0.25 -0.31
CA VAL A 109 -22.48 -0.78 -0.85
C VAL A 109 -22.74 -1.43 -2.20
N ILE A 110 -22.18 -0.85 -3.27
CA ILE A 110 -22.31 -1.38 -4.64
C ILE A 110 -20.94 -1.84 -5.15
N VAL A 111 -20.88 -3.07 -5.63
CA VAL A 111 -19.73 -3.67 -6.31
C VAL A 111 -20.07 -3.78 -7.79
N TYR A 112 -19.18 -3.26 -8.64
CA TYR A 112 -19.34 -3.27 -10.09
C TYR A 112 -18.38 -4.27 -10.75
N GLU A 113 -18.77 -4.78 -11.90
CA GLU A 113 -17.91 -5.59 -12.75
C GLU A 113 -16.75 -4.73 -13.27
N GLN A 114 -15.52 -5.24 -13.14
CA GLN A 114 -14.34 -4.56 -13.68
C GLN A 114 -14.25 -4.83 -15.18
N THR A 115 -14.04 -3.77 -15.96
CA THR A 115 -13.79 -3.90 -17.39
C THR A 115 -12.29 -4.00 -17.67
N ILE A 116 -11.93 -4.56 -18.84
CA ILE A 116 -10.52 -4.57 -19.29
C ILE A 116 -9.95 -3.14 -19.30
N GLU A 117 -10.76 -2.14 -19.65
CA GLU A 117 -10.35 -0.73 -19.66
C GLU A 117 -9.96 -0.23 -18.26
N ASP A 118 -10.64 -0.70 -17.21
CA ASP A 118 -10.32 -0.33 -15.82
C ASP A 118 -8.98 -0.91 -15.36
N ILE A 119 -8.60 -2.10 -15.85
CA ILE A 119 -7.36 -2.80 -15.45
C ILE A 119 -6.18 -2.55 -16.41
N LEU A 120 -6.43 -2.09 -17.63
CA LEU A 120 -5.43 -1.87 -18.67
C LEU A 120 -4.26 -0.98 -18.21
N PRO A 121 -4.48 0.13 -17.47
CA PRO A 121 -3.40 0.99 -16.99
C PRO A 121 -2.45 0.26 -16.03
N PHE A 122 -2.98 -0.66 -15.21
CA PHE A 122 -2.18 -1.46 -14.28
C PHE A 122 -1.36 -2.52 -15.02
N ILE A 123 -1.92 -3.15 -16.05
CA ILE A 123 -1.21 -4.13 -16.90
C ILE A 123 -0.08 -3.42 -17.67
N ILE A 124 -0.38 -2.30 -18.33
CA ILE A 124 0.62 -1.53 -19.07
C ILE A 124 1.71 -1.02 -18.11
N GLY A 125 1.32 -0.47 -16.96
CA GLY A 125 2.26 -0.01 -15.93
C GLY A 125 3.18 -1.13 -15.45
N GLY A 126 2.63 -2.30 -15.14
CA GLY A 126 3.40 -3.48 -14.72
C GLY A 126 4.39 -3.97 -15.78
N VAL A 127 3.99 -4.02 -17.05
CA VAL A 127 4.86 -4.42 -18.16
C VAL A 127 5.99 -3.42 -18.36
N VAL A 128 5.70 -2.12 -18.35
CA VAL A 128 6.72 -1.07 -18.52
C VAL A 128 7.75 -1.10 -17.39
N VAL A 129 7.30 -1.20 -16.13
CA VAL A 129 8.21 -1.32 -14.98
C VAL A 129 9.03 -2.60 -15.05
N GLY A 130 8.42 -3.71 -15.45
CA GLY A 130 9.12 -4.99 -15.66
C GLY A 130 10.24 -4.88 -16.70
N ILE A 131 9.97 -4.26 -17.85
CA ILE A 131 10.96 -4.07 -18.93
C ILE A 131 12.11 -3.18 -18.45
N ILE A 132 11.81 -2.06 -17.78
CA ILE A 132 12.85 -1.15 -17.25
C ILE A 132 13.70 -1.86 -16.19
N GLY A 133 13.07 -2.64 -15.30
CA GLY A 133 13.77 -3.41 -14.28
C GLY A 133 14.73 -4.44 -14.87
N VAL A 134 14.27 -5.23 -15.86
CA VAL A 134 15.12 -6.19 -16.58
C VAL A 134 16.26 -5.48 -17.32
N GLY A 135 15.96 -4.36 -17.99
CA GLY A 135 16.96 -3.53 -18.67
C GLY A 135 18.04 -3.00 -17.73
N ALA A 136 17.67 -2.54 -16.53
CA ALA A 136 18.60 -2.06 -15.51
C ALA A 136 19.50 -3.19 -14.98
N VAL A 137 18.94 -4.38 -14.75
CA VAL A 137 19.71 -5.57 -14.30
C VAL A 137 20.69 -6.01 -15.38
N VAL A 138 20.24 -6.19 -16.62
CA VAL A 138 21.09 -6.58 -17.74
C VAL A 138 22.17 -5.52 -18.01
N GLY A 139 21.80 -4.25 -17.98
CA GLY A 139 22.72 -3.11 -18.09
C GLY A 139 23.77 -3.11 -16.97
N GLY A 140 23.37 -3.33 -15.72
CA GLY A 140 24.27 -3.45 -14.58
C GLY A 140 25.25 -4.62 -14.69
N VAL A 141 24.78 -5.79 -15.13
CA VAL A 141 25.63 -6.97 -15.39
C VAL A 141 26.64 -6.69 -16.51
N MET A 142 26.21 -6.06 -17.61
CA MET A 142 27.12 -5.67 -18.69
C MET A 142 28.14 -4.62 -18.24
N TYR A 143 27.72 -3.62 -17.45
CA TYR A 143 28.58 -2.58 -16.90
C TYR A 143 29.68 -3.17 -16.00
N THR A 144 29.33 -4.07 -15.08
CA THR A 144 30.30 -4.73 -14.18
C THR A 144 31.29 -5.62 -14.94
N LYS A 145 30.82 -6.37 -15.94
CA LYS A 145 31.70 -7.15 -16.84
C LYS A 145 32.67 -6.25 -17.63
N ARG A 146 32.23 -5.09 -18.12
CA ARG A 146 33.10 -4.11 -18.81
C ARG A 146 34.15 -3.51 -17.88
N LYS A 147 33.81 -3.18 -16.63
CA LYS A 147 34.76 -2.64 -15.64
C LYS A 147 35.90 -3.64 -15.36
N LYS A 148 35.58 -4.93 -15.19
CA LYS A 148 36.58 -5.99 -14.99
C LYS A 148 37.53 -6.15 -16.19
N LYS A 149 37.05 -6.01 -17.43
CA LYS A 149 37.91 -6.05 -18.63
C LYS A 149 38.84 -4.84 -18.77
N ARG A 150 38.49 -3.68 -18.21
CA ARG A 150 39.31 -2.45 -18.26
C ARG A 150 40.44 -2.45 -17.23
N GLN A 151 40.31 -3.17 -16.12
CA GLN A 151 41.43 -3.44 -15.20
C GLN A 151 42.36 -4.50 -15.82
N LYS A 152 43.24 -4.11 -16.74
CA LYS A 152 44.42 -4.92 -17.04
C LYS A 152 45.25 -5.05 -15.74
N PRO A 153 45.82 -6.22 -15.42
CA PRO A 153 46.69 -6.34 -14.26
C PRO A 153 47.83 -5.33 -14.39
N ILE A 154 47.95 -4.44 -13.40
CA ILE A 154 49.14 -3.61 -13.25
C ILE A 154 50.27 -4.60 -13.01
N LEU A 155 51.15 -4.77 -14.00
CA LEU A 155 52.47 -5.35 -13.78
C LEU A 155 53.12 -4.51 -12.69
N LYS A 156 53.18 -5.05 -11.47
CA LYS A 156 53.92 -4.42 -10.38
C LYS A 156 55.38 -4.33 -10.84
N PRO A 157 55.99 -3.13 -10.93
CA PRO A 157 57.42 -3.05 -11.17
C PRO A 157 58.13 -3.75 -10.00
N ASN A 158 59.06 -4.63 -10.34
CA ASN A 158 59.89 -5.37 -9.42
C ASN A 158 60.71 -4.37 -8.59
N GLN A 159 60.24 -4.09 -7.38
CA GLN A 159 60.99 -3.30 -6.40
C GLN A 159 62.00 -4.23 -5.74
N ASN A 160 63.21 -4.26 -6.30
CA ASN A 160 64.40 -4.69 -5.56
C ASN A 160 64.94 -3.45 -4.82
N PRO A 161 64.71 -3.30 -3.51
CA PRO A 161 65.22 -2.17 -2.76
C PRO A 161 66.70 -2.42 -2.43
N TYR A 162 67.47 -1.35 -2.24
CA TYR A 162 68.88 -1.34 -1.84
C TYR A 162 69.92 -1.40 -2.98
N ARG A 163 70.04 -0.28 -3.69
CA ARG A 163 71.36 0.20 -4.12
C ARG A 163 71.50 1.68 -3.78
N THR A 164 71.50 1.99 -2.48
CA THR A 164 71.84 3.31 -1.97
C THR A 164 73.35 3.48 -2.09
N ARG A 165 73.80 4.53 -2.78
CA ARG A 165 75.22 4.93 -2.86
C ARG A 165 75.74 5.22 -1.44
N GLN A 166 76.51 4.31 -0.88
CA GLN A 166 77.30 4.56 0.32
C GLN A 166 78.52 5.40 -0.10
N LYS A 167 78.64 6.62 0.43
CA LYS A 167 79.83 7.46 0.27
C LYS A 167 80.96 6.84 1.09
N SER A 168 82.01 6.37 0.43
CA SER A 168 83.23 5.86 1.04
C SER A 168 84.03 7.00 1.70
N LEU A 169 84.24 6.95 3.02
CA LEU A 169 85.20 7.81 3.71
C LEU A 169 86.58 7.14 3.72
N TYR A 170 87.66 7.92 3.63
CA TYR A 170 89.05 7.43 3.66
C TYR A 170 89.77 7.99 4.89
N CYS A 171 90.65 7.19 5.49
CA CYS A 171 91.49 7.63 6.60
C CYS A 171 92.51 8.67 6.12
N GLN A 172 92.57 9.84 6.76
CA GLN A 172 93.46 10.93 6.34
C GLN A 172 94.96 10.62 6.55
N GLU A 173 95.30 9.73 7.48
CA GLU A 173 96.70 9.41 7.80
C GLU A 173 97.29 8.31 6.91
N CYS A 174 96.50 7.32 6.49
CA CYS A 174 97.00 6.18 5.72
C CYS A 174 96.26 5.91 4.40
N GLY A 175 95.25 6.72 4.08
CA GLY A 175 94.49 6.66 2.82
C GLY A 175 93.59 5.44 2.64
N THR A 176 93.44 4.57 3.65
CA THR A 176 92.62 3.35 3.52
C THR A 176 91.13 3.67 3.62
N GLU A 177 90.31 3.04 2.79
CA GLU A 177 88.85 3.19 2.77
C GLU A 177 88.22 2.60 4.02
N ILE A 178 87.36 3.37 4.68
CA ILE A 178 86.68 3.00 5.92
C ILE A 178 85.23 2.69 5.58
N LEU A 179 84.90 1.41 5.55
CA LEU A 179 83.54 0.90 5.33
C LEU A 179 82.83 0.69 6.68
N GLY A 180 82.40 1.78 7.34
CA GLY A 180 81.56 1.71 8.55
C GLY A 180 81.87 2.73 9.65
N GLU A 181 80.97 2.83 10.65
CA GLU A 181 80.98 3.79 11.77
C GLU A 181 82.00 3.46 12.88
N GLY A 182 83.22 3.07 12.51
CA GLY A 182 84.29 2.80 13.48
C GLY A 182 84.94 4.10 13.99
N ILE A 183 85.22 4.19 15.29
CA ILE A 183 85.87 5.37 15.91
C ILE A 183 87.39 5.42 15.63
N PHE A 184 88.00 4.30 15.23
CA PHE A 184 89.43 4.19 14.91
C PHE A 184 89.67 3.44 13.59
N CYS A 185 90.75 3.79 12.87
CA CYS A 185 91.13 3.14 11.62
C CYS A 185 91.63 1.71 11.89
N SER A 186 91.09 0.73 11.18
CA SER A 186 91.42 -0.70 11.35
C SER A 186 92.86 -1.06 10.96
N LYS A 187 93.54 -0.23 10.16
CA LYS A 187 94.90 -0.52 9.70
C LYS A 187 95.99 0.14 10.54
N CYS A 188 95.82 1.41 10.92
CA CYS A 188 96.85 2.16 11.66
C CYS A 188 96.43 2.56 13.08
N GLY A 189 95.20 2.27 13.50
CA GLY A 189 94.71 2.51 14.87
C GLY A 189 94.44 3.97 15.21
N SER A 190 94.63 4.93 14.28
CA SER A 190 94.36 6.34 14.54
C SER A 190 92.87 6.64 14.66
N LYS A 191 92.51 7.59 15.52
CA LYS A 191 91.10 7.97 15.74
C LYS A 191 90.56 8.71 14.52
N ILE A 192 89.43 8.26 14.00
CA ILE A 192 88.70 8.92 12.92
C ILE A 192 87.92 10.07 13.58
N LYS A 193 88.25 11.31 13.22
CA LYS A 193 87.57 12.52 13.73
C LYS A 193 86.31 12.82 12.91
#